data_AF-A0A939VP19-F1
#
_entry.id   AF-A0A939VP19-F1
#
_cell.length_a   1.000
_cell.length_b   1.000
_cell.length_c   1.000
_cell.angle_alpha   90.00
_cell.angle_beta   90.00
_cell.angle_gamma   90.00
#
_symmetry.space_group_name_H-M   'P 1'
#
loop_
_entity.id
_entity.type
_entity.pdbx_description
1 polymer ?
#
loop_
_entity_poly.entity_id
_entity_poly.type
_entity_poly.pdbx_seq_one_letter_code
_entity_poly.pdbx_strand_id
1 'polypeptide(L)'
;MEHFIDEKTVMRFYLDLMKKDEIVFLKGKDELKKDIKKALEKLINEEKMNSKIQIAVGLWKKLFEAAMSNISPNKQGYDKIFKYFDSYVEFEELIFASDSFYRDHTLHCLWVYFLGEYLHEKPEFSELYRSEREMIEGYEILRGLADQLPIINDGDADKLKDVLELLKSSEEKNGSVRCIAALTHDLGYPLKKIEKINKAMNKVLPYFAIHNFDNFKFEYENIQQQFVSQFIDFIARNSIVNVSNKGNLSKETQELLKKIFERADYSFDKEDAIAFSHSFDSITEEERALIKDTFNVNTHFHASFSKKAAYYNDFEAYQHGIMSAFLLMKNLQAFQDIDFCRPDTELPVANTKILELHEILASISDHTRDSFKISAIGSGSFLTFVDELEEFSRISRASQNREYVEEFCDTALYMEDGWLNVVFEFNNDKLDNLDPEISFKGRCKRFLSLFDIANLDKYLKIRVKIVGKLPTDENEYVLEIAHKHADIRINGESQNIPKYLKSTQYFTKEEYAQM
;
A
#
# COMPACT_ATOMS: atom_id res chain seq x y z
N MET A 1 -6.34 -12.92 -24.37
CA MET A 1 -5.52 -11.98 -25.17
C MET A 1 -4.65 -11.30 -24.14
N GLU A 2 -3.34 -11.57 -24.12
CA GLU A 2 -2.45 -11.04 -23.08
C GLU A 2 -2.41 -9.51 -23.20
N HIS A 3 -2.95 -8.81 -22.22
CA HIS A 3 -2.89 -7.35 -22.13
C HIS A 3 -1.58 -6.98 -21.44
N PHE A 4 -0.51 -6.86 -22.22
CA PHE A 4 0.73 -6.27 -21.75
C PHE A 4 0.49 -4.83 -21.29
N ILE A 5 1.11 -4.46 -20.17
CA ILE A 5 0.98 -3.17 -19.51
C ILE A 5 2.34 -2.49 -19.54
N ASP A 6 2.33 -1.24 -19.99
CA ASP A 6 3.49 -0.35 -20.10
C ASP A 6 3.16 1.04 -19.53
N GLU A 7 4.17 1.92 -19.53
CA GLU A 7 4.03 3.32 -19.08
C GLU A 7 2.86 4.04 -19.79
N LYS A 8 2.70 3.82 -21.10
CA LYS A 8 1.69 4.49 -21.92
C LYS A 8 0.28 4.03 -21.59
N THR A 9 0.10 2.75 -21.29
CA THR A 9 -1.17 2.14 -20.94
C THR A 9 -1.74 2.75 -19.67
N VAL A 10 -0.93 2.80 -18.60
CA VAL A 10 -1.37 3.35 -17.31
C VAL A 10 -1.59 4.87 -17.37
N MET A 11 -0.75 5.61 -18.10
CA MET A 11 -0.93 7.06 -18.28
C MET A 11 -2.20 7.40 -19.08
N ARG A 12 -2.49 6.66 -20.16
CA ARG A 12 -3.71 6.87 -20.96
C ARG A 12 -4.96 6.54 -20.16
N PHE A 13 -4.91 5.48 -19.36
CA PHE A 13 -6.01 5.16 -18.45
C PHE A 13 -6.26 6.29 -17.45
N TYR A 14 -5.21 6.83 -16.83
CA TYR A 14 -5.33 7.97 -15.91
C TYR A 14 -5.90 9.23 -16.59
N LEU A 15 -5.50 9.52 -17.84
CA LEU A 15 -6.08 10.60 -18.64
C LEU A 15 -7.59 10.39 -18.89
N ASP A 16 -8.03 9.16 -19.09
CA ASP A 16 -9.45 8.82 -19.26
C ASP A 16 -10.22 9.02 -17.95
N LEU A 17 -9.69 8.62 -16.79
CA LEU A 17 -10.27 8.91 -15.47
C LEU A 17 -10.42 10.42 -15.25
N MET A 18 -9.39 11.20 -15.57
CA MET A 18 -9.43 12.67 -15.49
C MET A 18 -10.52 13.27 -16.38
N LYS A 19 -10.69 12.73 -17.60
CA LYS A 19 -11.70 13.20 -18.57
C LYS A 19 -13.13 12.92 -18.08
N LYS A 20 -13.33 11.81 -17.38
CA LYS A 20 -14.62 11.42 -16.77
C LYS A 20 -14.87 12.10 -15.42
N ASP A 21 -13.92 12.88 -14.92
CA ASP A 21 -13.97 13.53 -13.60
C ASP A 21 -14.05 12.53 -12.43
N GLU A 22 -13.41 11.37 -12.57
CA GLU A 22 -13.44 10.30 -11.57
C GLU A 22 -12.37 10.48 -10.47
N ILE A 23 -11.38 11.37 -10.68
CA ILE A 23 -10.31 11.65 -9.72
C ILE A 23 -10.73 12.72 -8.72
N VAL A 24 -11.16 12.28 -7.53
CA VAL A 24 -11.79 13.12 -6.50
C VAL A 24 -10.99 14.37 -6.16
N PHE A 25 -9.70 14.24 -5.85
CA PHE A 25 -8.87 15.38 -5.43
C PHE A 25 -8.54 16.38 -6.55
N LEU A 26 -8.91 16.08 -7.80
CA LEU A 26 -8.80 17.00 -8.94
C LEU A 26 -10.13 17.67 -9.29
N LYS A 27 -11.28 17.20 -8.78
CA LYS A 27 -12.61 17.77 -9.07
C LYS A 27 -12.62 19.29 -8.84
N GLY A 28 -13.15 20.04 -9.80
CA GLY A 28 -13.23 21.50 -9.77
C GLY A 28 -11.89 22.26 -9.93
N LYS A 29 -10.76 21.58 -10.20
CA LYS A 29 -9.43 22.20 -10.39
C LYS A 29 -9.02 22.25 -11.86
N ASP A 30 -9.79 22.93 -12.71
CA ASP A 30 -9.66 22.84 -14.18
C ASP A 30 -8.28 23.24 -14.73
N GLU A 31 -7.68 24.32 -14.22
CA GLU A 31 -6.34 24.74 -14.64
C GLU A 31 -5.27 23.69 -14.25
N LEU A 32 -5.40 23.10 -13.06
CA LEU A 32 -4.49 22.06 -12.59
C LEU A 32 -4.64 20.78 -13.41
N LYS A 33 -5.89 20.39 -13.73
CA LYS A 33 -6.16 19.24 -14.62
C LYS A 33 -5.54 19.46 -16.00
N LYS A 34 -5.65 20.67 -16.56
CA LYS A 34 -5.06 21.03 -17.84
C LYS A 34 -3.53 20.91 -17.81
N ASP A 35 -2.90 21.37 -16.75
CA ASP A 35 -1.46 21.24 -16.55
C ASP A 35 -1.00 19.78 -16.42
N ILE A 36 -1.69 18.99 -15.59
CA ILE A 36 -1.41 17.55 -15.40
C ILE A 36 -1.58 16.80 -16.74
N LYS A 37 -2.69 17.06 -17.44
CA LYS A 37 -2.96 16.48 -18.76
C LYS A 37 -1.84 16.79 -19.74
N LYS A 38 -1.42 18.06 -19.83
CA LYS A 38 -0.32 18.48 -20.71
C LYS A 38 1.00 17.79 -20.35
N ALA A 39 1.28 17.63 -19.06
CA ALA A 39 2.48 16.93 -18.60
C ALA A 39 2.46 15.44 -18.99
N LEU A 40 1.34 14.76 -18.79
CA LEU A 40 1.14 13.36 -19.19
C LEU A 40 1.25 13.17 -20.72
N GLU A 41 0.57 14.01 -21.49
CA GLU A 41 0.66 13.98 -22.97
C GLU A 41 2.09 14.22 -23.45
N LYS A 42 2.84 15.10 -22.77
CA LYS A 42 4.26 15.31 -23.09
C LYS A 42 5.10 14.08 -22.71
N LEU A 43 4.85 13.48 -21.55
CA LEU A 43 5.57 12.30 -21.06
C LEU A 43 5.35 11.08 -21.96
N ILE A 44 4.13 10.86 -22.44
CA ILE A 44 3.76 9.78 -23.38
C ILE A 44 4.54 9.85 -24.70
N ASN A 45 4.84 11.07 -25.16
CA ASN A 45 5.48 11.32 -26.45
C ASN A 45 7.00 11.56 -26.34
N GLU A 46 7.55 11.60 -25.13
CA GLU A 46 8.97 11.85 -24.91
C GLU A 46 9.75 10.53 -24.93
N GLU A 47 10.85 10.50 -25.69
CA GLU A 47 11.72 9.33 -25.79
C GLU A 47 12.98 9.50 -24.92
N LYS A 48 13.43 10.74 -24.68
CA LYS A 48 14.67 10.98 -23.94
C LYS A 48 14.43 10.89 -22.43
N MET A 49 15.13 9.95 -21.79
CA MET A 49 15.05 9.73 -20.33
C MET A 49 15.19 11.00 -19.49
N ASN A 50 16.24 11.80 -19.72
CA ASN A 50 16.43 13.06 -18.97
C ASN A 50 15.25 14.03 -19.14
N SER A 51 14.64 14.06 -20.32
CA SER A 51 13.46 14.91 -20.55
C SER A 51 12.21 14.33 -19.89
N LYS A 52 12.04 13.00 -19.89
CA LYS A 52 10.99 12.32 -19.13
C LYS A 52 11.08 12.65 -17.65
N ILE A 53 12.26 12.53 -17.04
CA ILE A 53 12.49 12.84 -15.61
C ILE A 53 12.10 14.28 -15.28
N GLN A 54 12.52 15.26 -16.09
CA GLN A 54 12.17 16.67 -15.84
C GLN A 54 10.66 16.95 -15.93
N ILE A 55 9.96 16.26 -16.84
CA ILE A 55 8.49 16.33 -16.93
C ILE A 55 7.85 15.68 -15.70
N ALA A 56 8.35 14.50 -15.32
CA ALA A 56 7.90 13.72 -14.19
C ALA A 56 8.03 14.51 -12.87
N VAL A 57 9.13 15.25 -12.66
CA VAL A 57 9.30 16.11 -11.47
C VAL A 57 8.19 17.15 -11.37
N GLY A 58 7.86 17.82 -12.48
CA GLY A 58 6.77 18.80 -12.52
C GLY A 58 5.41 18.17 -12.26
N LEU A 59 5.17 16.98 -12.82
CA LEU A 59 3.94 16.20 -12.63
C LEU A 59 3.78 15.74 -11.17
N TRP A 60 4.85 15.19 -10.59
CA TRP A 60 4.93 14.74 -9.20
C TRP A 60 4.51 15.86 -8.24
N LYS A 61 5.09 17.06 -8.38
CA LYS A 61 4.79 18.20 -7.50
C LYS A 61 3.33 18.63 -7.58
N LYS A 62 2.75 18.62 -8.79
CA LYS A 62 1.35 18.98 -9.03
C LYS A 62 0.39 17.95 -8.43
N LEU A 63 0.66 16.66 -8.62
CA LEU A 63 -0.14 15.58 -8.05
C LEU A 63 -0.07 15.58 -6.53
N PHE A 64 1.15 15.68 -5.97
CA PHE A 64 1.39 15.79 -4.54
C PHE A 64 0.62 16.96 -3.93
N GLU A 65 0.76 18.18 -4.48
CA GLU A 65 0.04 19.35 -3.99
C GLU A 65 -1.48 19.15 -4.05
N ALA A 66 -1.99 18.56 -5.15
CA ALA A 66 -3.42 18.37 -5.34
C ALA A 66 -4.01 17.41 -4.31
N ALA A 67 -3.37 16.25 -4.12
CA ALA A 67 -3.78 15.19 -3.20
C ALA A 67 -3.62 15.63 -1.75
N MET A 68 -2.46 16.20 -1.38
CA MET A 68 -2.20 16.63 -0.01
C MET A 68 -3.13 17.78 0.41
N SER A 69 -3.45 18.71 -0.52
CA SER A 69 -4.42 19.78 -0.25
C SER A 69 -5.86 19.27 -0.07
N ASN A 70 -6.19 18.07 -0.56
CA ASN A 70 -7.49 17.44 -0.34
C ASN A 70 -7.60 16.80 1.05
N ILE A 71 -6.47 16.38 1.64
CA ILE A 71 -6.42 15.85 3.01
C ILE A 71 -6.28 16.97 4.04
N SER A 72 -5.36 17.91 3.80
CA SER A 72 -5.07 19.02 4.71
C SER A 72 -4.89 20.33 3.95
N PRO A 73 -5.58 21.42 4.33
CA PRO A 73 -5.39 22.73 3.69
C PRO A 73 -4.04 23.36 4.04
N ASN A 74 -3.28 22.82 5.01
CA ASN A 74 -2.01 23.37 5.43
C ASN A 74 -0.89 22.97 4.43
N LYS A 75 -0.45 23.96 3.64
CA LYS A 75 0.64 23.81 2.65
C LYS A 75 2.04 24.10 3.21
N GLN A 76 2.17 24.48 4.48
CA GLN A 76 3.48 24.80 5.05
C GLN A 76 4.40 23.58 5.02
N GLY A 77 5.61 23.78 4.52
CA GLY A 77 6.59 22.71 4.29
C GLY A 77 6.68 22.21 2.85
N TYR A 78 5.75 22.59 1.96
CA TYR A 78 5.79 22.15 0.55
C TYR A 78 7.08 22.59 -0.14
N ASP A 79 7.52 23.83 0.07
CA ASP A 79 8.79 24.31 -0.49
C ASP A 79 9.99 23.48 -0.02
N LYS A 80 9.96 23.00 1.24
CA LYS A 80 11.03 22.16 1.78
C LYS A 80 11.03 20.77 1.14
N ILE A 81 9.88 20.13 1.04
CA ILE A 81 9.80 18.79 0.43
C ILE A 81 10.09 18.85 -1.07
N PHE A 82 9.66 19.91 -1.77
CA PHE A 82 9.95 20.09 -3.19
C PHE A 82 11.44 20.37 -3.42
N LYS A 83 12.07 21.18 -2.58
CA LYS A 83 13.52 21.38 -2.64
C LYS A 83 14.30 20.10 -2.34
N TYR A 84 13.84 19.32 -1.35
CA TYR A 84 14.41 18.00 -1.06
C TYR A 84 14.28 17.09 -2.28
N PHE A 85 13.09 17.02 -2.88
CA PHE A 85 12.83 16.18 -4.04
C PHE A 85 13.69 16.57 -5.24
N ASP A 86 13.92 17.88 -5.47
CA ASP A 86 14.86 18.33 -6.50
C ASP A 86 16.29 17.84 -6.22
N SER A 87 16.77 17.95 -4.98
CA SER A 87 18.07 17.39 -4.58
C SER A 87 18.14 15.87 -4.64
N TYR A 88 17.03 15.19 -4.41
CA TYR A 88 16.90 13.74 -4.53
C TYR A 88 17.07 13.29 -5.98
N VAL A 89 16.41 13.97 -6.93
CA VAL A 89 16.53 13.70 -8.37
C VAL A 89 17.97 13.91 -8.84
N GLU A 90 18.65 14.96 -8.38
CA GLU A 90 20.08 15.17 -8.66
C GLU A 90 20.95 14.04 -8.08
N PHE A 91 20.62 13.53 -6.89
CA PHE A 91 21.34 12.44 -6.26
C PHE A 91 21.09 11.08 -6.95
N GLU A 92 19.92 10.86 -7.52
CA GLU A 92 19.60 9.65 -8.30
C GLU A 92 20.56 9.46 -9.48
N GLU A 93 21.07 10.53 -10.09
CA GLU A 93 22.10 10.42 -11.15
C GLU A 93 23.40 9.76 -10.65
N LEU A 94 23.76 9.95 -9.37
CA LEU A 94 24.90 9.29 -8.73
C LEU A 94 24.60 7.82 -8.43
N ILE A 95 23.38 7.53 -7.97
CA ILE A 95 22.93 6.16 -7.67
C ILE A 95 22.87 5.34 -8.95
N PHE A 96 22.40 5.92 -10.05
CA PHE A 96 22.34 5.29 -11.36
C PHE A 96 23.70 4.69 -11.77
N ALA A 97 24.80 5.36 -11.42
CA ALA A 97 26.14 4.88 -11.73
C ALA A 97 26.56 3.63 -10.93
N SER A 98 25.89 3.31 -9.83
CA SER A 98 26.34 2.36 -8.80
C SER A 98 25.68 0.98 -8.81
N ASP A 99 24.58 0.79 -9.55
CA ASP A 99 23.80 -0.46 -9.55
C ASP A 99 23.66 -1.07 -10.96
N SER A 100 23.77 -2.39 -11.06
CA SER A 100 23.68 -3.11 -12.35
C SER A 100 22.23 -3.30 -12.81
N PHE A 101 21.30 -3.37 -11.85
CA PHE A 101 19.86 -3.44 -12.09
C PHE A 101 19.24 -2.20 -11.44
N TYR A 102 19.13 -1.13 -12.22
CA TYR A 102 18.66 0.15 -11.74
C TYR A 102 17.18 0.35 -12.08
N ARG A 103 16.52 1.18 -11.30
CA ARG A 103 15.23 1.77 -11.65
C ARG A 103 15.31 3.23 -11.24
N ASP A 104 14.83 4.12 -12.10
CA ASP A 104 14.73 5.53 -11.75
C ASP A 104 13.57 5.70 -10.76
N HIS A 105 13.89 6.05 -9.52
CA HIS A 105 12.89 6.11 -8.46
C HIS A 105 11.98 7.36 -8.59
N THR A 106 12.38 8.36 -9.39
CA THR A 106 11.54 9.53 -9.73
C THR A 106 10.40 9.12 -10.65
N LEU A 107 10.68 8.31 -11.67
CA LEU A 107 9.67 7.77 -12.58
C LEU A 107 8.87 6.64 -11.94
N HIS A 108 9.55 5.74 -11.25
CA HIS A 108 8.95 4.58 -10.59
C HIS A 108 7.77 4.94 -9.69
N CYS A 109 7.92 5.95 -8.82
CA CYS A 109 6.85 6.33 -7.92
C CYS A 109 5.57 6.80 -8.65
N LEU A 110 5.70 7.40 -9.85
CA LEU A 110 4.58 7.72 -10.73
C LEU A 110 3.97 6.46 -11.36
N TRP A 111 4.79 5.49 -11.75
CA TRP A 111 4.34 4.22 -12.31
C TRP A 111 3.60 3.38 -11.29
N VAL A 112 4.08 3.30 -10.05
CA VAL A 112 3.37 2.67 -8.93
C VAL A 112 2.02 3.37 -8.73
N TYR A 113 1.98 4.71 -8.75
CA TYR A 113 0.72 5.42 -8.62
C TYR A 113 -0.27 5.10 -9.75
N PHE A 114 0.14 5.25 -11.01
CA PHE A 114 -0.76 5.05 -12.15
C PHE A 114 -1.16 3.59 -12.36
N LEU A 115 -0.25 2.64 -12.08
CA LEU A 115 -0.57 1.22 -12.06
C LEU A 115 -1.58 0.90 -10.95
N GLY A 116 -1.42 1.54 -9.79
CA GLY A 116 -2.37 1.44 -8.70
C GLY A 116 -3.77 1.90 -9.11
N GLU A 117 -3.90 3.10 -9.66
CA GLU A 117 -5.21 3.58 -10.15
C GLU A 117 -5.77 2.68 -11.27
N TYR A 118 -4.92 2.13 -12.14
CA TYR A 118 -5.34 1.14 -13.15
C TYR A 118 -5.90 -0.15 -12.52
N LEU A 119 -5.26 -0.68 -11.49
CA LEU A 119 -5.70 -1.88 -10.79
C LEU A 119 -6.95 -1.64 -9.92
N HIS A 120 -7.09 -0.45 -9.35
CA HIS A 120 -8.21 -0.12 -8.46
C HIS A 120 -9.48 0.22 -9.26
N GLU A 121 -9.36 1.03 -10.31
CA GLU A 121 -10.53 1.60 -11.01
C GLU A 121 -10.99 0.75 -12.22
N LYS A 122 -10.15 -0.13 -12.76
CA LYS A 122 -10.55 -0.93 -13.93
C LYS A 122 -11.47 -2.07 -13.47
N PRO A 123 -12.70 -2.19 -14.03
CA PRO A 123 -13.68 -3.19 -13.58
C PRO A 123 -13.21 -4.64 -13.66
N GLU A 124 -12.26 -4.93 -14.55
CA GLU A 124 -11.65 -6.25 -14.67
C GLU A 124 -11.06 -6.76 -13.34
N PHE A 125 -10.47 -5.89 -12.54
CA PHE A 125 -9.78 -6.26 -11.30
C PHE A 125 -10.65 -6.13 -10.05
N SER A 126 -11.95 -5.86 -10.21
CA SER A 126 -12.84 -5.58 -9.09
C SER A 126 -12.82 -6.71 -8.06
N GLU A 127 -12.72 -7.98 -8.46
CA GLU A 127 -12.75 -9.12 -7.52
C GLU A 127 -11.64 -9.08 -6.46
N LEU A 128 -10.50 -8.42 -6.72
CA LEU A 128 -9.42 -8.24 -5.75
C LEU A 128 -9.84 -7.49 -4.48
N TYR A 129 -10.81 -6.58 -4.61
CA TYR A 129 -11.31 -5.71 -3.55
C TYR A 129 -12.72 -6.09 -3.12
N ARG A 130 -13.13 -7.34 -3.37
CA ARG A 130 -14.50 -7.78 -3.11
C ARG A 130 -14.88 -7.61 -1.64
N SER A 131 -14.05 -8.08 -0.71
CA SER A 131 -14.35 -7.97 0.72
C SER A 131 -14.37 -6.51 1.20
N GLU A 132 -13.48 -5.67 0.67
CA GLU A 132 -13.49 -4.23 0.97
C GLU A 132 -14.80 -3.58 0.48
N ARG A 133 -15.25 -3.89 -0.75
CA ARG A 133 -16.55 -3.40 -1.25
C ARG A 133 -17.74 -3.92 -0.46
N GLU A 134 -17.78 -5.22 -0.17
CA GLU A 134 -18.87 -5.82 0.62
C GLU A 134 -18.92 -5.20 2.03
N MET A 135 -17.77 -4.87 2.61
CA MET A 135 -17.68 -4.14 3.88
C MET A 135 -18.22 -2.71 3.77
N ILE A 136 -17.80 -1.94 2.75
CA ILE A 136 -18.28 -0.57 2.51
C ILE A 136 -19.80 -0.55 2.30
N GLU A 137 -20.32 -1.43 1.43
CA GLU A 137 -21.76 -1.57 1.18
C GLU A 137 -22.53 -1.93 2.47
N GLY A 138 -21.96 -2.80 3.31
CA GLY A 138 -22.51 -3.11 4.64
C GLY A 138 -22.58 -1.89 5.56
N TYR A 139 -21.53 -1.05 5.57
CA TYR A 139 -21.50 0.21 6.33
C TYR A 139 -22.51 1.24 5.81
N GLU A 140 -22.74 1.32 4.50
CA GLU A 140 -23.77 2.20 3.93
C GLU A 140 -25.18 1.80 4.38
N ILE A 141 -25.48 0.50 4.38
CA ILE A 141 -26.75 -0.04 4.88
C ILE A 141 -26.91 0.28 6.37
N LEU A 142 -25.87 0.02 7.19
CA LEU A 142 -25.87 0.34 8.61
C LEU A 142 -26.11 1.82 8.87
N ARG A 143 -25.53 2.70 8.05
CA ARG A 143 -25.75 4.15 8.17
C ARG A 143 -27.21 4.51 7.93
N GLY A 144 -27.84 3.96 6.89
CA GLY A 144 -29.27 4.15 6.64
C GLY A 144 -30.15 3.64 7.80
N LEU A 145 -29.75 2.55 8.44
CA LEU A 145 -30.42 2.02 9.62
C LEU A 145 -30.16 2.86 10.88
N ALA A 146 -28.96 3.41 11.05
CA ALA A 146 -28.63 4.31 12.16
C ALA A 146 -29.54 5.56 12.20
N ASP A 147 -30.07 5.98 11.05
CA ASP A 147 -31.05 7.07 10.97
C ASP A 147 -32.48 6.65 11.35
N GLN A 148 -32.82 5.36 11.23
CA GLN A 148 -34.14 4.80 11.56
C GLN A 148 -34.20 4.17 12.94
N LEU A 149 -33.05 3.80 13.47
CA LEU A 149 -32.91 3.30 14.82
C LEU A 149 -33.38 4.42 15.76
N PRO A 150 -34.36 4.17 16.66
CA PRO A 150 -34.78 5.12 17.69
C PRO A 150 -33.71 5.22 18.78
N ILE A 151 -32.43 5.13 18.40
CA ILE A 151 -31.34 5.31 19.31
C ILE A 151 -31.46 6.76 19.76
N ILE A 152 -31.86 6.83 21.01
CA ILE A 152 -31.70 7.90 21.97
C ILE A 152 -30.72 8.94 21.44
N ASN A 153 -31.22 10.17 21.35
CA ASN A 153 -30.38 11.34 21.49
C ASN A 153 -29.63 11.20 22.84
N ASP A 154 -28.52 10.46 22.88
CA ASP A 154 -27.50 10.41 23.93
C ASP A 154 -26.41 9.36 23.61
N GLY A 155 -25.18 9.86 23.40
CA GLY A 155 -23.93 9.12 23.64
C GLY A 155 -23.50 8.14 22.54
N ASP A 156 -23.80 6.85 22.71
CA ASP A 156 -23.21 5.77 21.89
C ASP A 156 -23.81 5.65 20.48
N ALA A 157 -25.05 6.13 20.30
CA ALA A 157 -25.68 6.32 18.99
C ALA A 157 -24.88 7.26 18.09
N ASP A 158 -24.61 8.43 18.66
CA ASP A 158 -23.95 9.53 17.99
C ASP A 158 -22.52 9.13 17.67
N LYS A 159 -21.84 8.42 18.59
CA LYS A 159 -20.54 7.79 18.32
C LYS A 159 -20.58 6.82 17.14
N LEU A 160 -21.62 5.98 17.02
CA LEU A 160 -21.74 5.07 15.87
C LEU A 160 -21.90 5.85 14.56
N LYS A 161 -22.75 6.88 14.56
CA LYS A 161 -22.94 7.77 13.40
C LYS A 161 -21.64 8.47 13.04
N ASP A 162 -20.94 9.04 14.02
CA ASP A 162 -19.64 9.68 13.84
C ASP A 162 -18.63 8.70 13.21
N VAL A 163 -18.56 7.45 13.69
CA VAL A 163 -17.69 6.42 13.10
C VAL A 163 -18.06 6.15 11.64
N LEU A 164 -19.35 5.95 11.34
CA LEU A 164 -19.81 5.68 9.97
C LEU A 164 -19.56 6.86 9.03
N GLU A 165 -19.71 8.10 9.52
CA GLU A 165 -19.36 9.31 8.76
C GLU A 165 -17.86 9.45 8.54
N LEU A 166 -17.05 9.08 9.53
CA LEU A 166 -15.59 9.07 9.40
C LEU A 166 -15.13 8.05 8.36
N LEU A 167 -15.70 6.84 8.34
CA LEU A 167 -15.40 5.81 7.34
C LEU A 167 -15.72 6.30 5.92
N LYS A 168 -16.91 6.88 5.72
CA LYS A 168 -17.28 7.47 4.42
C LYS A 168 -16.32 8.60 3.99
N SER A 169 -16.03 9.51 4.91
CA SER A 169 -15.12 10.64 4.66
C SER A 169 -13.69 10.16 4.34
N SER A 170 -13.29 9.02 4.90
CA SER A 170 -12.00 8.37 4.63
C SER A 170 -11.99 7.75 3.22
N GLU A 171 -13.05 7.02 2.85
CA GLU A 171 -13.21 6.46 1.50
C GLU A 171 -13.07 7.52 0.40
N GLU A 172 -13.70 8.69 0.59
CA GLU A 172 -13.61 9.83 -0.34
C GLU A 172 -12.18 10.37 -0.52
N LYS A 173 -11.26 10.08 0.42
CA LYS A 173 -9.86 10.52 0.44
C LYS A 173 -8.85 9.43 0.10
N ASN A 174 -9.27 8.17 -0.01
CA ASN A 174 -8.36 7.05 -0.31
C ASN A 174 -7.52 7.29 -1.58
N GLY A 175 -8.10 7.88 -2.63
CA GLY A 175 -7.35 8.24 -3.84
C GLY A 175 -6.22 9.25 -3.59
N SER A 176 -6.39 10.18 -2.64
CA SER A 176 -5.35 11.11 -2.21
C SER A 176 -4.25 10.39 -1.41
N VAL A 177 -4.65 9.49 -0.51
CA VAL A 177 -3.71 8.67 0.29
C VAL A 177 -2.84 7.82 -0.63
N ARG A 178 -3.45 7.07 -1.55
CA ARG A 178 -2.73 6.25 -2.54
C ARG A 178 -1.76 7.09 -3.36
N CYS A 179 -2.18 8.26 -3.83
CA CYS A 179 -1.34 9.18 -4.57
C CYS A 179 -0.11 9.61 -3.75
N ILE A 180 -0.31 10.12 -2.53
CA ILE A 180 0.80 10.61 -1.71
C ILE A 180 1.73 9.46 -1.32
N ALA A 181 1.18 8.33 -0.86
CA ALA A 181 1.95 7.16 -0.47
C ALA A 181 2.83 6.68 -1.63
N ALA A 182 2.24 6.46 -2.82
CA ALA A 182 2.99 6.05 -4.00
C ALA A 182 4.06 7.06 -4.41
N LEU A 183 3.74 8.37 -4.45
CA LEU A 183 4.70 9.39 -4.85
C LEU A 183 5.89 9.54 -3.88
N THR A 184 5.73 9.17 -2.61
CA THR A 184 6.71 9.49 -1.56
C THR A 184 7.38 8.27 -0.93
N HIS A 185 6.98 7.05 -1.28
CA HIS A 185 7.46 5.84 -0.59
C HIS A 185 8.98 5.64 -0.63
N ASP A 186 9.64 6.13 -1.69
CA ASP A 186 11.07 5.96 -1.94
C ASP A 186 11.96 7.16 -1.57
N LEU A 187 11.41 8.22 -0.98
CA LEU A 187 12.20 9.41 -0.66
C LEU A 187 13.38 9.10 0.30
N GLY A 188 13.28 8.11 1.17
CA GLY A 188 14.32 7.65 2.09
C GLY A 188 15.42 6.79 1.43
N TYR A 189 15.26 6.43 0.16
CA TYR A 189 16.19 5.55 -0.57
C TYR A 189 17.67 6.00 -0.60
N PRO A 190 18.01 7.31 -0.64
CA PRO A 190 19.40 7.75 -0.60
C PRO A 190 20.17 7.25 0.61
N LEU A 191 19.52 7.17 1.79
CA LEU A 191 20.16 6.72 3.02
C LEU A 191 20.64 5.26 2.90
N LYS A 192 19.84 4.40 2.27
CA LYS A 192 20.20 3.00 1.97
C LYS A 192 21.39 2.90 1.02
N LYS A 193 21.56 3.86 0.09
CA LYS A 193 22.65 3.85 -0.90
C LYS A 193 23.98 4.37 -0.36
N ILE A 194 23.97 5.21 0.67
CA ILE A 194 25.20 5.69 1.34
C ILE A 194 26.09 4.52 1.77
N GLU A 195 25.50 3.42 2.27
CA GLU A 195 26.28 2.22 2.62
C GLU A 195 27.00 1.57 1.43
N LYS A 196 26.34 1.51 0.26
CA LYS A 196 26.97 0.97 -0.97
C LYS A 196 28.14 1.86 -1.40
N ILE A 197 27.97 3.19 -1.31
CA ILE A 197 29.03 4.16 -1.62
C ILE A 197 30.20 3.99 -0.65
N ASN A 198 29.94 3.91 0.66
CA ASN A 198 30.96 3.60 1.67
C ASN A 198 31.70 2.31 1.32
N LYS A 199 30.99 1.22 0.98
CA LYS A 199 31.61 -0.06 0.57
C LYS A 199 32.48 0.08 -0.68
N ALA A 200 32.06 0.86 -1.67
CA ALA A 200 32.84 1.12 -2.88
C ALA A 200 34.13 1.89 -2.56
N MET A 201 34.04 2.95 -1.74
CA MET A 201 35.21 3.72 -1.30
C MET A 201 36.21 2.85 -0.52
N ASN A 202 35.73 1.99 0.38
CA ASN A 202 36.55 1.03 1.15
C ASN A 202 37.35 0.07 0.27
N LYS A 203 36.89 -0.25 -0.94
CA LYS A 203 37.63 -1.11 -1.87
C LYS A 203 38.72 -0.36 -2.63
N VAL A 204 38.54 0.93 -2.91
CA VAL A 204 39.43 1.71 -3.78
C VAL A 204 40.55 2.40 -3.00
N LEU A 205 40.23 3.03 -1.87
CA LEU A 205 41.17 3.84 -1.09
C LEU A 205 42.46 3.10 -0.65
N PRO A 206 42.42 1.80 -0.29
CA PRO A 206 43.64 1.06 0.06
C PRO A 206 44.69 0.99 -1.06
N TYR A 207 44.28 1.04 -2.33
CA TYR A 207 45.22 1.06 -3.46
C TYR A 207 46.02 2.37 -3.57
N PHE A 208 45.55 3.43 -2.91
CA PHE A 208 46.26 4.70 -2.77
C PHE A 208 47.02 4.82 -1.44
N ALA A 209 47.19 3.70 -0.71
CA ALA A 209 47.76 3.66 0.64
C ALA A 209 47.00 4.52 1.67
N ILE A 210 45.72 4.79 1.41
CA ILE A 210 44.81 5.47 2.35
C ILE A 210 44.09 4.40 3.15
N HIS A 211 44.52 4.19 4.40
CA HIS A 211 43.96 3.16 5.28
C HIS A 211 43.09 3.72 6.41
N ASN A 212 43.21 5.03 6.69
CA ASN A 212 42.46 5.70 7.75
C ASN A 212 41.57 6.77 7.15
N PHE A 213 40.27 6.48 7.07
CA PHE A 213 39.24 7.44 6.71
C PHE A 213 37.92 7.01 7.37
N ASP A 214 37.08 7.98 7.68
CA ASP A 214 35.78 7.70 8.29
C ASP A 214 34.74 7.44 7.19
N ASN A 215 33.92 6.41 7.41
CA ASN A 215 32.72 6.21 6.59
C ASN A 215 31.72 7.34 6.89
N PHE A 216 30.94 7.73 5.88
CA PHE A 216 29.80 8.61 6.13
C PHE A 216 28.79 7.87 7.02
N LYS A 217 28.63 8.37 8.25
CA LYS A 217 27.65 7.93 9.25
C LYS A 217 26.96 9.15 9.83
N PHE A 218 25.74 8.99 10.29
CA PHE A 218 24.99 10.03 10.98
C PHE A 218 24.35 9.46 12.25
N GLU A 219 24.23 10.30 13.27
CA GLU A 219 23.56 9.98 14.51
C GLU A 219 22.52 11.08 14.79
N TYR A 220 21.35 10.70 15.30
CA TYR A 220 20.32 11.65 15.68
C TYR A 220 20.62 12.21 17.07
N GLU A 221 20.56 13.55 17.21
CA GLU A 221 20.66 14.22 18.50
C GLU A 221 19.56 13.76 19.48
N ASN A 222 19.83 13.82 20.78
CA ASN A 222 18.90 13.40 21.84
C ASN A 222 17.49 14.01 21.71
N ILE A 223 17.38 15.26 21.27
CA ILE A 223 16.07 15.91 21.08
C ILE A 223 15.27 15.28 19.94
N GLN A 224 15.94 14.79 18.91
CA GLN A 224 15.30 14.09 17.80
C GLN A 224 14.83 12.69 18.22
N GLN A 225 15.45 12.06 19.21
CA GLN A 225 15.04 10.74 19.71
C GLN A 225 13.62 10.73 20.28
N GLN A 226 13.22 11.78 21.01
CA GLN A 226 11.84 11.91 21.49
C GLN A 226 10.85 12.03 20.33
N PHE A 227 11.20 12.80 19.29
CA PHE A 227 10.38 12.93 18.09
C PHE A 227 10.27 11.61 17.32
N VAL A 228 11.37 10.85 17.19
CA VAL A 228 11.38 9.51 16.59
C VAL A 228 10.46 8.56 17.36
N SER A 229 10.51 8.58 18.70
CA SER A 229 9.64 7.73 19.52
C SER A 229 8.16 8.10 19.34
N GLN A 230 7.82 9.39 19.26
CA GLN A 230 6.46 9.85 18.96
C GLN A 230 6.00 9.46 17.55
N PHE A 231 6.87 9.59 16.55
CA PHE A 231 6.60 9.15 15.19
C PHE A 231 6.30 7.65 15.14
N ILE A 232 7.16 6.81 15.74
CA ILE A 232 6.98 5.36 15.78
C ILE A 232 5.70 4.98 16.54
N ASP A 233 5.42 5.66 17.65
CA ASP A 233 4.17 5.46 18.39
C ASP A 233 2.95 5.74 17.51
N PHE A 234 2.96 6.84 16.76
CA PHE A 234 1.88 7.22 15.86
C PHE A 234 1.64 6.18 14.76
N ILE A 235 2.65 5.84 13.96
CA ILE A 235 2.49 4.90 12.82
C ILE A 235 2.15 3.48 13.28
N ALA A 236 2.53 3.11 14.51
CA ALA A 236 2.20 1.83 15.10
C ALA A 236 0.74 1.71 15.59
N ARG A 237 -0.02 2.81 15.62
CA ARG A 237 -1.43 2.79 16.02
C ARG A 237 -2.30 2.10 14.96
N ASN A 238 -3.39 1.51 15.42
CA ASN A 238 -4.48 0.98 14.62
C ASN A 238 -5.80 1.50 15.22
N SER A 239 -6.76 1.83 14.36
CA SER A 239 -8.12 2.18 14.77
C SER A 239 -8.93 0.93 15.04
N ILE A 240 -9.55 0.85 16.21
CA ILE A 240 -10.37 -0.28 16.66
C ILE A 240 -11.73 0.28 17.03
N VAL A 241 -12.79 -0.24 16.40
CA VAL A 241 -14.19 0.07 16.74
C VAL A 241 -14.84 -1.20 17.26
N ASN A 242 -15.34 -1.15 18.49
CA ASN A 242 -16.03 -2.24 19.13
C ASN A 242 -17.46 -1.81 19.46
N VAL A 243 -18.43 -2.49 18.86
CA VAL A 243 -19.85 -2.39 19.23
C VAL A 243 -20.20 -3.61 20.07
N SER A 244 -20.66 -3.39 21.31
CA SER A 244 -20.97 -4.50 22.22
C SER A 244 -22.24 -4.25 23.03
N ASN A 245 -22.92 -5.31 23.42
CA ASN A 245 -24.11 -5.22 24.26
C ASN A 245 -23.75 -4.76 25.69
N LYS A 246 -24.61 -3.96 26.32
CA LYS A 246 -24.49 -3.61 27.74
C LYS A 246 -24.67 -4.86 28.61
N GLY A 247 -24.02 -4.91 29.78
CA GLY A 247 -24.02 -6.10 30.63
C GLY A 247 -25.33 -6.36 31.40
N ASN A 248 -26.21 -5.36 31.51
CA ASN A 248 -27.38 -5.34 32.39
C ASN A 248 -28.72 -5.45 31.63
N LEU A 249 -28.74 -6.09 30.47
CA LEU A 249 -29.95 -6.24 29.65
C LEU A 249 -30.96 -7.22 30.24
N SER A 250 -32.25 -6.94 30.04
CA SER A 250 -33.34 -7.86 30.41
C SER A 250 -33.28 -9.14 29.57
N LYS A 251 -33.86 -10.24 30.05
CA LYS A 251 -33.94 -11.50 29.28
C LYS A 251 -34.68 -11.32 27.95
N GLU A 252 -35.77 -10.56 27.99
CA GLU A 252 -36.59 -10.23 26.81
C GLU A 252 -35.76 -9.44 25.79
N THR A 253 -34.99 -8.46 26.24
CA THR A 253 -34.05 -7.70 25.39
C THR A 253 -32.96 -8.59 24.79
N GLN A 254 -32.40 -9.54 25.57
CA GLN A 254 -31.38 -10.46 25.07
C GLN A 254 -31.92 -11.43 24.01
N GLU A 255 -33.14 -11.93 24.19
CA GLU A 255 -33.82 -12.79 23.21
C GLU A 255 -34.12 -12.02 21.91
N LEU A 256 -34.59 -10.77 22.05
CA LEU A 256 -34.82 -9.88 20.92
C LEU A 256 -33.52 -9.56 20.16
N LEU A 257 -32.43 -9.23 20.85
CA LEU A 257 -31.13 -8.98 20.21
C LEU A 257 -30.60 -10.23 19.49
N LYS A 258 -30.79 -11.43 20.06
CA LYS A 258 -30.41 -12.68 19.37
C LYS A 258 -31.21 -12.91 18.09
N LYS A 259 -32.52 -12.58 18.11
CA LYS A 259 -33.40 -12.63 16.92
C LYS A 259 -32.98 -11.60 15.86
N ILE A 260 -32.48 -10.44 16.27
CA ILE A 260 -32.04 -9.38 15.35
C ILE A 260 -30.65 -9.69 14.76
N PHE A 261 -29.72 -10.20 15.58
CA PHE A 261 -28.32 -10.44 15.23
C PHE A 261 -28.00 -11.94 15.08
N GLU A 262 -28.90 -12.75 14.52
CA GLU A 262 -28.81 -14.22 14.41
C GLU A 262 -27.48 -14.76 13.80
N ARG A 263 -26.68 -13.91 13.16
CA ARG A 263 -25.42 -14.24 12.46
C ARG A 263 -24.17 -13.48 12.95
N ALA A 264 -24.10 -12.99 14.18
CA ALA A 264 -22.94 -12.21 14.65
C ALA A 264 -21.66 -13.06 14.87
N ASP A 265 -21.05 -13.56 13.80
CA ASP A 265 -19.67 -14.04 13.76
C ASP A 265 -18.80 -12.96 13.11
N TYR A 266 -18.06 -12.22 13.94
CA TYR A 266 -16.81 -11.45 13.74
C TYR A 266 -16.52 -10.60 12.47
N SER A 267 -17.32 -10.62 11.41
CA SER A 267 -17.21 -9.73 10.25
C SER A 267 -18.60 -9.26 9.85
N PHE A 268 -18.85 -7.94 9.89
CA PHE A 268 -20.13 -7.38 9.46
C PHE A 268 -20.04 -7.04 7.96
N ASP A 269 -20.46 -7.96 7.11
CA ASP A 269 -20.47 -7.78 5.65
C ASP A 269 -21.82 -7.27 5.13
N LYS A 270 -21.95 -7.12 3.80
CA LYS A 270 -23.19 -6.72 3.16
C LYS A 270 -24.36 -7.66 3.46
N GLU A 271 -24.15 -8.98 3.42
CA GLU A 271 -25.22 -9.95 3.64
C GLU A 271 -25.73 -9.87 5.07
N ASP A 272 -24.82 -9.69 6.03
CA ASP A 272 -25.15 -9.47 7.43
C ASP A 272 -25.91 -8.16 7.64
N ALA A 273 -25.52 -7.09 6.93
CA ALA A 273 -26.22 -5.81 6.94
C ALA A 273 -27.67 -5.93 6.42
N ILE A 274 -27.86 -6.65 5.31
CA ILE A 274 -29.19 -6.92 4.73
C ILE A 274 -30.04 -7.78 5.67
N ALA A 275 -29.46 -8.85 6.22
CA ALA A 275 -30.14 -9.71 7.17
C ALA A 275 -30.57 -8.93 8.42
N PHE A 276 -29.68 -8.10 8.95
CA PHE A 276 -29.97 -7.19 10.06
C PHE A 276 -31.09 -6.21 9.71
N SER A 277 -31.06 -5.59 8.53
CA SER A 277 -32.12 -4.69 8.05
C SER A 277 -33.49 -5.38 8.01
N HIS A 278 -33.58 -6.58 7.46
CA HIS A 278 -34.83 -7.33 7.38
C HIS A 278 -35.37 -7.72 8.76
N SER A 279 -34.50 -8.21 9.64
CA SER A 279 -34.88 -8.51 11.02
C SER A 279 -35.35 -7.26 11.74
N PHE A 280 -34.69 -6.12 11.51
CA PHE A 280 -35.03 -4.84 12.10
C PHE A 280 -36.36 -4.27 11.58
N ASP A 281 -36.71 -4.46 10.32
CA ASP A 281 -38.01 -4.03 9.79
C ASP A 281 -39.18 -4.84 10.37
N SER A 282 -38.90 -6.06 10.86
CA SER A 282 -39.91 -6.97 11.39
C SER A 282 -40.28 -6.73 12.87
N ILE A 283 -39.57 -5.83 13.56
CA ILE A 283 -39.81 -5.57 14.99
C ILE A 283 -40.90 -4.52 15.20
N THR A 284 -41.71 -4.71 16.26
CA THR A 284 -42.77 -3.77 16.65
C THR A 284 -42.21 -2.49 17.29
N GLU A 285 -43.03 -1.45 17.41
CA GLU A 285 -42.67 -0.23 18.17
C GLU A 285 -42.34 -0.51 19.65
N GLU A 286 -42.96 -1.54 20.22
CA GLU A 286 -42.70 -1.98 21.60
C GLU A 286 -41.33 -2.68 21.71
N GLU A 287 -40.99 -3.54 20.74
CA GLU A 287 -39.67 -4.18 20.62
C GLU A 287 -38.58 -3.12 20.35
N ARG A 288 -38.87 -2.09 19.55
CA ARG A 288 -37.97 -0.92 19.32
C ARG A 288 -37.61 -0.20 20.61
N ALA A 289 -38.55 -0.10 21.55
CA ALA A 289 -38.28 0.51 22.85
C ALA A 289 -37.37 -0.37 23.74
N LEU A 290 -37.35 -1.70 23.55
CA LEU A 290 -36.53 -2.62 24.33
C LEU A 290 -35.05 -2.64 23.90
N ILE A 291 -34.78 -2.32 22.63
CA ILE A 291 -33.41 -2.19 22.08
C ILE A 291 -32.83 -0.79 22.24
N LYS A 292 -33.61 0.13 22.82
CA LYS A 292 -33.21 1.48 23.17
C LYS A 292 -32.20 1.40 24.34
N ASP A 293 -30.96 1.87 24.13
CA ASP A 293 -29.84 1.84 25.09
C ASP A 293 -29.12 0.50 25.31
N THR A 294 -29.15 -0.43 24.34
CA THR A 294 -28.66 -1.78 24.62
C THR A 294 -27.20 -2.04 24.26
N PHE A 295 -26.54 -1.11 23.60
CA PHE A 295 -25.16 -1.26 23.14
C PHE A 295 -24.27 -0.12 23.63
N ASN A 296 -22.96 -0.38 23.61
CA ASN A 296 -21.90 0.59 23.79
C ASN A 296 -21.06 0.62 22.51
N VAL A 297 -20.56 1.81 22.16
CA VAL A 297 -19.56 1.97 21.10
C VAL A 297 -18.26 2.43 21.74
N ASN A 298 -17.26 1.57 21.68
CA ASN A 298 -15.91 1.85 22.17
C ASN A 298 -14.96 1.96 21.00
N THR A 299 -14.22 3.06 20.94
CA THR A 299 -13.22 3.30 19.90
C THR A 299 -11.86 3.49 20.54
N HIS A 300 -10.85 2.82 19.99
CA HIS A 300 -9.47 2.92 20.45
C HIS A 300 -8.56 3.21 19.26
N PHE A 301 -7.54 4.04 19.47
CA PHE A 301 -6.46 4.24 18.50
C PHE A 301 -5.17 3.71 19.11
N HIS A 302 -5.00 2.39 19.12
CA HIS A 302 -4.03 1.70 19.98
C HIS A 302 -2.80 1.26 19.20
N ALA A 303 -1.62 1.42 19.80
CA ALA A 303 -0.36 0.94 19.22
C ALA A 303 0.11 -0.37 19.84
N SER A 304 0.13 -1.43 19.03
CA SER A 304 0.63 -2.73 19.46
C SER A 304 2.15 -2.73 19.68
N PHE A 305 2.60 -3.42 20.72
CA PHE A 305 4.03 -3.54 21.02
C PHE A 305 4.82 -4.20 19.88
N SER A 306 4.26 -5.23 19.24
CA SER A 306 4.91 -5.93 18.13
C SER A 306 5.15 -5.01 16.93
N LYS A 307 4.16 -4.19 16.55
CA LYS A 307 4.30 -3.22 15.44
C LYS A 307 5.33 -2.13 15.80
N LYS A 308 5.29 -1.61 17.04
CA LYS A 308 6.30 -0.67 17.54
C LYS A 308 7.71 -1.23 17.47
N ALA A 309 7.93 -2.44 18.00
CA ALA A 309 9.23 -3.10 18.01
C ALA A 309 9.79 -3.30 16.59
N ALA A 310 8.93 -3.68 15.64
CA ALA A 310 9.33 -3.81 14.25
C ALA A 310 9.76 -2.47 13.65
N TYR A 311 9.01 -1.39 13.87
CA TYR A 311 9.40 -0.06 13.39
C TYR A 311 10.65 0.50 14.06
N TYR A 312 10.91 0.19 15.34
CA TYR A 312 12.19 0.53 15.95
C TYR A 312 13.36 -0.12 15.20
N ASN A 313 13.26 -1.42 14.92
CA ASN A 313 14.29 -2.14 14.17
C ASN A 313 14.48 -1.58 12.74
N ASP A 314 13.38 -1.30 12.04
CA ASP A 314 13.44 -0.73 10.69
C ASP A 314 14.06 0.67 10.69
N PHE A 315 13.76 1.48 11.71
CA PHE A 315 14.31 2.82 11.87
C PHE A 315 15.83 2.76 12.13
N GLU A 316 16.27 1.88 13.03
CA GLU A 316 17.70 1.65 13.32
C GLU A 316 18.46 1.11 12.11
N ALA A 317 17.81 0.27 11.31
CA ALA A 317 18.37 -0.27 10.07
C ALA A 317 18.30 0.71 8.88
N TYR A 318 17.78 1.92 9.07
CA TYR A 318 17.57 2.92 8.02
C TYR A 318 16.81 2.39 6.81
N GLN A 319 15.79 1.56 7.06
CA GLN A 319 14.94 1.07 5.98
C GLN A 319 14.28 2.25 5.27
N HIS A 320 14.38 2.26 3.94
CA HIS A 320 13.99 3.41 3.14
C HIS A 320 12.53 3.83 3.34
N GLY A 321 11.58 2.89 3.49
CA GLY A 321 10.18 3.22 3.71
C GLY A 321 9.95 4.03 4.99
N ILE A 322 10.38 3.53 6.15
CA ILE A 322 10.21 4.28 7.41
C ILE A 322 10.99 5.61 7.39
N MET A 323 12.12 5.69 6.69
CA MET A 323 12.86 6.95 6.52
C MET A 323 12.12 7.94 5.62
N SER A 324 11.43 7.49 4.57
CA SER A 324 10.54 8.30 3.74
C SER A 324 9.40 8.88 4.57
N ALA A 325 8.72 8.04 5.36
CA ALA A 325 7.63 8.47 6.23
C ALA A 325 8.14 9.49 7.29
N PHE A 326 9.29 9.22 7.90
CA PHE A 326 9.90 10.15 8.86
C PHE A 326 10.25 11.51 8.22
N LEU A 327 10.77 11.51 6.99
CA LEU A 327 11.07 12.72 6.24
C LEU A 327 9.82 13.57 6.03
N LEU A 328 8.68 12.96 5.67
CA LEU A 328 7.41 13.66 5.52
C LEU A 328 6.96 14.30 6.83
N MET A 329 6.92 13.52 7.92
CA MET A 329 6.50 14.01 9.24
C MET A 329 7.39 15.16 9.73
N LYS A 330 8.70 15.12 9.43
CA LYS A 330 9.66 16.15 9.83
C LYS A 330 9.56 17.45 9.03
N ASN A 331 9.10 17.41 7.78
CA ASN A 331 9.18 18.56 6.88
C ASN A 331 7.84 19.20 6.54
N LEU A 332 6.73 18.50 6.76
CA LEU A 332 5.39 18.96 6.39
C LEU A 332 4.57 19.28 7.64
N GLN A 333 4.10 20.51 7.74
CA GLN A 333 3.37 20.99 8.92
C GLN A 333 2.06 20.22 9.14
N ALA A 334 1.44 19.72 8.06
CA ALA A 334 0.23 18.90 8.14
C ALA A 334 0.38 17.69 9.09
N PHE A 335 1.56 17.07 9.18
CA PHE A 335 1.84 15.95 10.08
C PHE A 335 2.28 16.40 11.48
N GLN A 336 2.77 17.64 11.62
CA GLN A 336 3.23 18.21 12.90
C GLN A 336 2.08 18.81 13.70
N ASP A 337 1.01 19.21 13.03
CA ASP A 337 -0.22 19.72 13.64
C ASP A 337 -1.12 18.60 14.21
N ILE A 338 -0.67 17.35 14.20
CA ILE A 338 -1.43 16.21 14.72
C ILE A 338 -1.27 16.16 16.25
N ASP A 339 -2.35 16.39 16.98
CA ASP A 339 -2.42 16.11 18.42
C ASP A 339 -2.90 14.66 18.63
N PHE A 340 -1.97 13.73 18.85
CA PHE A 340 -2.25 12.31 19.11
C PHE A 340 -1.71 11.79 20.45
N CYS A 341 -1.11 12.65 21.29
CA CYS A 341 -0.42 12.25 22.52
C CYS A 341 -1.35 12.00 23.73
N ARG A 342 -2.61 11.64 23.51
CA ARG A 342 -3.55 11.32 24.61
C ARG A 342 -3.45 9.83 24.99
N PRO A 343 -3.75 9.46 26.26
CA PRO A 343 -3.82 8.06 26.66
C PRO A 343 -4.77 7.27 25.76
N ASP A 344 -4.44 6.00 25.48
CA ASP A 344 -5.19 5.08 24.61
C ASP A 344 -6.68 4.90 25.01
N THR A 345 -7.05 5.35 26.22
CA THR A 345 -8.38 5.26 26.82
C THR A 345 -9.26 6.51 26.62
N GLU A 346 -8.72 7.62 26.11
CA GLU A 346 -9.42 8.92 26.08
C GLU A 346 -9.48 9.59 24.70
N LEU A 347 -9.05 8.90 23.64
CA LEU A 347 -9.18 9.46 22.29
C LEU A 347 -10.62 9.28 21.78
N PRO A 348 -11.40 10.36 21.58
CA PRO A 348 -12.49 10.29 20.60
C PRO A 348 -11.89 9.85 19.26
N VAL A 349 -12.69 9.17 18.44
CA VAL A 349 -12.28 8.67 17.12
C VAL A 349 -11.42 9.72 16.41
N ALA A 350 -10.21 9.33 16.01
CA ALA A 350 -9.34 10.23 15.27
C ALA A 350 -10.12 10.78 14.07
N ASN A 351 -10.13 12.11 13.91
CA ASN A 351 -10.84 12.69 12.76
C ASN A 351 -10.21 12.19 11.46
N THR A 352 -10.96 12.26 10.36
CA THR A 352 -10.52 11.73 9.06
C THR A 352 -9.13 12.22 8.67
N LYS A 353 -8.79 13.50 8.90
CA LYS A 353 -7.45 14.03 8.57
C LYS A 353 -6.34 13.25 9.28
N ILE A 354 -6.50 12.94 10.56
CA ILE A 354 -5.49 12.20 11.32
C ILE A 354 -5.37 10.77 10.78
N LEU A 355 -6.50 10.12 10.46
CA LEU A 355 -6.52 8.78 9.88
C LEU A 355 -5.80 8.73 8.52
N GLU A 356 -6.10 9.67 7.60
CA GLU A 356 -5.43 9.69 6.29
C GLU A 356 -3.92 9.94 6.42
N LEU A 357 -3.50 10.84 7.31
CA LEU A 357 -2.09 11.13 7.53
C LEU A 357 -1.37 9.94 8.19
N HIS A 358 -2.05 9.25 9.11
CA HIS A 358 -1.56 7.99 9.68
C HIS A 358 -1.39 6.93 8.60
N GLU A 359 -2.39 6.72 7.76
CA GLU A 359 -2.42 5.71 6.71
C GLU A 359 -1.30 5.94 5.69
N ILE A 360 -1.06 7.19 5.27
CA ILE A 360 0.08 7.55 4.40
C ILE A 360 1.40 7.09 5.01
N LEU A 361 1.68 7.47 6.26
CA LEU A 361 2.96 7.16 6.91
C LEU A 361 3.10 5.66 7.21
N ALA A 362 2.01 5.01 7.61
CA ALA A 362 1.99 3.58 7.92
C ALA A 362 2.20 2.75 6.65
N SER A 363 1.48 3.04 5.56
CA SER A 363 1.63 2.34 4.27
C SER A 363 3.04 2.50 3.71
N ILE A 364 3.60 3.72 3.73
CA ILE A 364 5.00 3.97 3.35
C ILE A 364 5.98 3.23 4.28
N SER A 365 5.72 3.12 5.57
CA SER A 365 6.64 2.39 6.46
C SER A 365 6.56 0.87 6.22
N ASP A 366 5.35 0.36 6.02
CA ASP A 366 5.05 -1.07 5.88
C ASP A 366 5.51 -1.68 4.58
N HIS A 367 5.63 -0.94 3.47
CA HIS A 367 6.05 -1.52 2.18
C HIS A 367 7.46 -2.14 2.20
N THR A 368 8.32 -1.66 3.10
CA THR A 368 9.69 -2.19 3.28
C THR A 368 9.86 -3.04 4.52
N ARG A 369 8.82 -3.16 5.37
CA ARG A 369 8.93 -3.85 6.65
C ARG A 369 8.88 -5.36 6.45
N ASP A 370 9.94 -6.05 6.86
CA ASP A 370 10.06 -7.51 6.68
C ASP A 370 8.96 -8.32 7.39
N SER A 371 8.41 -7.79 8.48
CA SER A 371 7.35 -8.44 9.26
C SER A 371 5.93 -8.07 8.83
N PHE A 372 5.76 -7.14 7.87
CA PHE A 372 4.46 -6.80 7.35
C PHE A 372 3.91 -7.93 6.48
N LYS A 373 2.64 -8.28 6.68
CA LYS A 373 1.96 -9.29 5.89
C LYS A 373 0.59 -8.81 5.42
N ILE A 374 0.27 -9.15 4.18
CA ILE A 374 -0.98 -8.85 3.50
C ILE A 374 -1.93 -10.03 3.71
N SER A 375 -3.02 -9.80 4.44
CA SER A 375 -4.17 -10.72 4.52
C SER A 375 -5.26 -10.36 3.51
N ALA A 376 -5.40 -9.07 3.17
CA ALA A 376 -6.31 -8.58 2.13
C ALA A 376 -5.70 -7.37 1.43
N ILE A 377 -6.11 -7.10 0.18
CA ILE A 377 -5.77 -5.85 -0.49
C ILE A 377 -6.75 -4.78 -0.04
N GLY A 378 -6.23 -3.73 0.57
CA GLY A 378 -6.96 -2.53 0.96
C GLY A 378 -5.98 -1.38 1.11
N SER A 379 -6.43 -0.21 1.57
CA SER A 379 -5.63 1.03 1.59
C SER A 379 -4.20 0.86 2.14
N GLY A 380 -4.02 0.14 3.26
CA GLY A 380 -2.72 0.02 3.92
C GLY A 380 -1.73 -0.92 3.24
N SER A 381 -2.23 -1.97 2.58
CA SER A 381 -1.42 -2.95 1.84
C SER A 381 -1.25 -2.61 0.36
N PHE A 382 -2.04 -1.65 -0.14
CA PHE A 382 -2.14 -1.34 -1.55
C PHE A 382 -0.80 -0.89 -2.17
N LEU A 383 -0.10 0.05 -1.53
CA LEU A 383 1.21 0.51 -1.99
C LEU A 383 2.17 -0.67 -2.16
N THR A 384 2.33 -1.48 -1.11
CA THR A 384 3.22 -2.63 -1.10
C THR A 384 2.86 -3.62 -2.20
N PHE A 385 1.57 -3.88 -2.39
CA PHE A 385 1.12 -4.79 -3.43
C PHE A 385 1.47 -4.28 -4.83
N VAL A 386 1.17 -3.02 -5.14
CA VAL A 386 1.40 -2.45 -6.48
C VAL A 386 2.89 -2.29 -6.77
N ASP A 387 3.69 -1.91 -5.79
CA ASP A 387 5.15 -1.81 -5.92
C ASP A 387 5.78 -3.15 -6.37
N GLU A 388 5.32 -4.27 -5.82
CA GLU A 388 5.78 -5.62 -6.20
C GLU A 388 5.36 -6.04 -7.62
N LEU A 389 4.32 -5.41 -8.19
CA LEU A 389 3.82 -5.69 -9.54
C LEU A 389 4.46 -4.80 -10.61
N GLU A 390 4.89 -3.60 -10.25
CA GLU A 390 5.48 -2.66 -11.19
C GLU A 390 6.86 -3.16 -11.60
N GLU A 391 7.01 -3.57 -12.87
CA GLU A 391 8.26 -4.11 -13.43
C GLU A 391 8.58 -3.58 -14.83
N PHE A 392 7.58 -3.12 -15.57
CA PHE A 392 7.72 -2.62 -16.94
C PHE A 392 8.59 -1.36 -17.04
N SER A 393 8.88 -0.66 -15.94
CA SER A 393 9.80 0.49 -15.94
C SER A 393 11.25 0.18 -15.54
N ARG A 394 11.60 -1.09 -15.25
CA ARG A 394 13.00 -1.41 -14.89
C ARG A 394 13.94 -1.19 -16.07
N ILE A 395 15.03 -0.46 -15.81
CA ILE A 395 16.09 -0.19 -16.78
C ILE A 395 17.35 -0.93 -16.34
N SER A 396 17.80 -1.89 -17.13
CA SER A 396 18.98 -2.68 -16.77
C SER A 396 20.26 -2.12 -17.41
N ARG A 397 21.37 -2.12 -16.65
CA ARG A 397 22.73 -1.96 -17.18
C ARG A 397 23.36 -3.33 -17.44
N ALA A 398 22.58 -4.28 -17.97
CA ALA A 398 22.99 -5.68 -18.05
C ALA A 398 24.04 -6.00 -19.13
N SER A 399 24.63 -5.00 -19.81
CA SER A 399 25.88 -5.22 -20.54
C SER A 399 27.09 -4.73 -19.73
N GLN A 400 28.14 -5.56 -19.68
CA GLN A 400 29.48 -5.13 -19.22
C GLN A 400 30.05 -3.96 -20.07
N ASN A 401 29.37 -3.58 -21.15
CA ASN A 401 29.76 -2.56 -22.12
C ASN A 401 29.24 -1.15 -21.82
N ARG A 402 28.58 -0.91 -20.67
CA ARG A 402 27.93 0.39 -20.34
C ARG A 402 26.81 0.78 -21.34
N GLU A 403 26.22 -0.18 -22.04
CA GLU A 403 25.06 0.04 -22.92
C GLU A 403 23.75 -0.19 -22.17
N TYR A 404 22.75 0.63 -22.50
CA TYR A 404 21.42 0.69 -21.88
C TYR A 404 20.51 -0.39 -22.45
N VAL A 405 19.71 -1.03 -21.60
CA VAL A 405 18.53 -1.77 -22.06
C VAL A 405 17.31 -1.34 -21.27
N GLU A 406 16.36 -0.77 -22.01
CA GLU A 406 15.01 -0.47 -21.55
C GLU A 406 14.23 -1.79 -21.47
N GLU A 407 13.43 -1.96 -20.42
CA GLU A 407 12.54 -3.11 -20.18
C GLU A 407 13.26 -4.44 -19.90
N PHE A 408 13.32 -4.78 -18.61
CA PHE A 408 13.88 -6.05 -18.12
C PHE A 408 13.04 -7.28 -18.53
N CYS A 409 11.71 -7.11 -18.53
CA CYS A 409 10.73 -8.11 -18.93
C CYS A 409 9.42 -7.41 -19.34
N ASP A 410 8.66 -8.02 -20.23
CA ASP A 410 7.30 -7.60 -20.51
C ASP A 410 6.37 -8.00 -19.35
N THR A 411 5.44 -7.13 -18.97
CA THR A 411 4.50 -7.39 -17.87
C THR A 411 3.07 -7.46 -18.40
N ALA A 412 2.31 -8.49 -18.05
CA ALA A 412 0.87 -8.58 -18.31
C ALA A 412 0.10 -8.86 -17.03
N LEU A 413 -1.04 -8.16 -16.86
CA LEU A 413 -1.96 -8.35 -15.73
C LEU A 413 -3.37 -8.59 -16.26
N TYR A 414 -4.02 -9.66 -15.80
CA TYR A 414 -5.40 -9.97 -16.15
C TYR A 414 -6.07 -10.88 -15.13
N MET A 415 -7.40 -10.87 -15.10
CA MET A 415 -8.18 -11.82 -14.31
C MET A 415 -8.58 -13.05 -15.15
N GLU A 416 -8.39 -14.25 -14.61
CA GLU A 416 -8.85 -15.51 -15.22
C GLU A 416 -9.29 -16.47 -14.12
N ASP A 417 -10.52 -16.99 -14.19
CA ASP A 417 -11.10 -17.91 -13.20
C ASP A 417 -10.99 -17.43 -11.74
N GLY A 418 -11.09 -16.11 -11.53
CA GLY A 418 -10.95 -15.48 -10.22
C GLY A 418 -9.52 -15.35 -9.70
N TRP A 419 -8.51 -15.69 -10.52
CA TRP A 419 -7.10 -15.45 -10.23
C TRP A 419 -6.62 -14.16 -10.90
N LEU A 420 -5.91 -13.34 -10.15
CA LEU A 420 -5.04 -12.33 -10.75
C LEU A 420 -3.80 -13.02 -11.29
N ASN A 421 -3.65 -13.00 -12.62
CA ASN A 421 -2.47 -13.49 -13.28
C ASN A 421 -1.51 -12.31 -13.48
N VAL A 422 -0.33 -12.44 -12.89
CA VAL A 422 0.79 -11.53 -13.01
C VAL A 422 1.85 -12.23 -13.84
N VAL A 423 2.04 -11.84 -15.09
CA VAL A 423 2.96 -12.51 -16.01
C VAL A 423 4.15 -11.59 -16.28
N PHE A 424 5.35 -12.12 -16.04
CA PHE A 424 6.62 -11.50 -16.45
C PHE A 424 7.26 -12.37 -17.53
N GLU A 425 7.37 -11.81 -18.73
CA GLU A 425 7.93 -12.51 -19.89
C GLU A 425 9.34 -12.01 -20.19
N PHE A 426 10.31 -12.93 -20.17
CA PHE A 426 11.71 -12.66 -20.44
C PHE A 426 12.01 -13.04 -21.89
N ASN A 427 11.92 -12.07 -22.80
CA ASN A 427 12.10 -12.28 -24.24
C ASN A 427 13.24 -11.45 -24.85
N ASN A 428 14.03 -10.76 -24.01
CA ASN A 428 15.11 -9.88 -24.45
C ASN A 428 16.46 -10.61 -24.50
N ASP A 429 16.78 -11.19 -25.66
CA ASP A 429 18.02 -11.95 -25.90
C ASP A 429 19.30 -11.09 -25.97
N LYS A 430 19.17 -9.76 -25.90
CA LYS A 430 20.31 -8.82 -25.92
C LYS A 430 20.95 -8.65 -24.54
N LEU A 431 20.32 -9.18 -23.49
CA LEU A 431 20.78 -9.05 -22.12
C LEU A 431 21.58 -10.28 -21.68
N ASP A 432 22.89 -10.12 -21.54
CA ASP A 432 23.75 -11.14 -20.98
C ASP A 432 23.38 -11.40 -19.51
N ASN A 433 23.16 -12.68 -19.16
CA ASN A 433 22.85 -13.17 -17.80
C ASN A 433 21.41 -12.94 -17.29
N LEU A 434 20.41 -12.80 -18.16
CA LEU A 434 19.01 -12.98 -17.72
C LEU A 434 18.79 -14.44 -17.29
N ASP A 435 18.31 -14.62 -16.07
CA ASP A 435 17.97 -15.92 -15.50
C ASP A 435 16.54 -15.86 -14.95
N PRO A 436 15.54 -16.32 -15.72
CA PRO A 436 14.14 -16.35 -15.30
C PRO A 436 13.93 -17.16 -14.01
N GLU A 437 14.66 -18.26 -13.81
CA GLU A 437 14.54 -19.10 -12.60
C GLU A 437 15.01 -18.37 -11.34
N ILE A 438 16.11 -17.63 -11.40
CA ILE A 438 16.60 -16.82 -10.27
C ILE A 438 15.59 -15.73 -9.94
N SER A 439 15.07 -15.02 -10.95
CA SER A 439 14.02 -14.01 -10.76
C SER A 439 12.79 -14.62 -10.08
N PHE A 440 12.36 -15.79 -10.57
CA PHE A 440 11.21 -16.51 -10.02
C PHE A 440 11.43 -16.93 -8.57
N LYS A 441 12.58 -17.49 -8.23
CA LYS A 441 12.91 -17.82 -6.83
C LYS A 441 12.91 -16.60 -5.92
N GLY A 442 13.39 -15.46 -6.42
CA GLY A 442 13.32 -14.18 -5.71
C GLY A 442 11.88 -13.78 -5.40
N ARG A 443 11.00 -13.79 -6.42
CA ARG A 443 9.57 -13.47 -6.25
C ARG A 443 8.85 -14.45 -5.34
N CYS A 444 9.11 -15.75 -5.47
CA CYS A 444 8.54 -16.77 -4.56
C CYS A 444 8.89 -16.46 -3.10
N LYS A 445 10.15 -16.17 -2.81
CA LYS A 445 10.57 -15.82 -1.45
C LYS A 445 9.87 -14.56 -0.95
N ARG A 446 9.75 -13.53 -1.80
CA ARG A 446 9.09 -12.28 -1.44
C ARG A 446 7.59 -12.46 -1.20
N PHE A 447 6.86 -13.05 -2.14
CA PHE A 447 5.40 -13.22 -2.06
C PHE A 447 5.00 -14.19 -0.94
N LEU A 448 5.70 -15.31 -0.75
CA LEU A 448 5.42 -16.24 0.36
C LEU A 448 5.68 -15.63 1.75
N SER A 449 6.56 -14.63 1.84
CA SER A 449 6.80 -13.87 3.08
C SER A 449 5.82 -12.71 3.25
N LEU A 450 5.43 -12.06 2.15
CA LEU A 450 4.57 -10.88 2.13
C LEU A 450 3.10 -11.22 2.36
N PHE A 451 2.59 -12.36 1.91
CA PHE A 451 1.19 -12.73 2.10
C PHE A 451 0.99 -13.59 3.36
N ASP A 452 -0.01 -13.26 4.17
CA ASP A 452 -0.43 -14.11 5.29
C ASP A 452 -1.33 -15.24 4.78
N ILE A 453 -0.72 -16.25 4.15
CA ILE A 453 -1.42 -17.34 3.46
C ILE A 453 -2.48 -18.02 4.34
N ALA A 454 -2.23 -18.15 5.65
CA ALA A 454 -3.14 -18.79 6.59
C ALA A 454 -4.45 -18.01 6.80
N ASN A 455 -4.37 -16.67 6.78
CA ASN A 455 -5.49 -15.76 7.03
C ASN A 455 -5.83 -14.92 5.79
N LEU A 456 -5.37 -15.32 4.60
CA LEU A 456 -5.57 -14.58 3.37
C LEU A 456 -7.06 -14.53 3.03
N ASP A 457 -7.52 -13.42 2.46
CA ASP A 457 -8.89 -13.27 2.00
C ASP A 457 -9.28 -14.40 1.02
N LYS A 458 -10.47 -14.97 1.20
CA LYS A 458 -10.97 -16.10 0.39
C LYS A 458 -11.13 -15.75 -1.10
N TYR A 459 -11.31 -14.48 -1.43
CA TYR A 459 -11.43 -13.97 -2.80
C TYR A 459 -10.08 -13.57 -3.39
N LEU A 460 -9.05 -13.35 -2.58
CA LEU A 460 -7.72 -12.97 -3.05
C LEU A 460 -6.94 -14.20 -3.51
N LYS A 461 -6.81 -14.34 -4.83
CA LYS A 461 -6.03 -15.41 -5.48
C LYS A 461 -5.06 -14.81 -6.48
N ILE A 462 -3.78 -15.13 -6.32
CA ILE A 462 -2.69 -14.55 -7.11
C ILE A 462 -1.90 -15.67 -7.76
N ARG A 463 -1.68 -15.55 -9.07
CA ARG A 463 -0.80 -16.42 -9.84
C ARG A 463 0.30 -15.58 -10.47
N VAL A 464 1.52 -15.72 -9.98
CA VAL A 464 2.71 -15.10 -10.57
C VAL A 464 3.35 -16.09 -11.54
N LYS A 465 3.41 -15.72 -12.82
CA LYS A 465 4.05 -16.49 -13.87
C LYS A 465 5.32 -15.78 -14.32
N ILE A 466 6.42 -16.50 -14.42
CA ILE A 466 7.62 -16.07 -15.12
C ILE A 466 7.83 -16.99 -16.31
N VAL A 467 7.89 -16.42 -17.50
CA VAL A 467 8.02 -17.16 -18.76
C VAL A 467 9.38 -16.85 -19.37
N GLY A 468 10.24 -17.87 -19.47
CA GLY A 468 11.46 -17.80 -20.24
C GLY A 468 11.15 -17.90 -21.73
N LYS A 469 11.55 -16.90 -22.50
CA LYS A 469 11.60 -16.94 -23.98
C LYS A 469 13.02 -16.58 -24.44
N LEU A 470 14.01 -17.17 -23.78
CA LEU A 470 15.42 -16.96 -24.04
C LEU A 470 16.03 -18.24 -24.61
N PRO A 471 17.10 -18.18 -25.43
CA PRO A 471 17.78 -19.38 -25.93
C PRO A 471 18.28 -20.33 -24.82
N THR A 472 18.50 -19.80 -23.61
CA THR A 472 18.96 -20.56 -22.44
C THR A 472 17.83 -21.03 -21.53
N ASP A 473 16.60 -20.54 -21.71
CA ASP A 473 15.47 -20.83 -20.83
C ASP A 473 14.14 -20.65 -21.58
N GLU A 474 13.44 -21.76 -21.80
CA GLU A 474 12.08 -21.83 -22.40
C GLU A 474 11.03 -22.31 -21.38
N ASN A 475 11.35 -22.27 -20.08
CA ASN A 475 10.47 -22.80 -19.04
C ASN A 475 9.38 -21.80 -18.64
N GLU A 476 8.27 -22.35 -18.16
CA GLU A 476 7.23 -21.62 -17.44
C GLU A 476 7.36 -21.91 -15.93
N TYR A 477 7.55 -20.85 -15.15
CA TYR A 477 7.60 -20.91 -13.69
C TYR A 477 6.34 -20.25 -13.11
N VAL A 478 5.63 -20.94 -12.22
CA VAL A 478 4.36 -20.47 -11.68
C VAL A 478 4.33 -20.57 -10.15
N LEU A 479 4.01 -19.47 -9.49
CA LEU A 479 3.66 -19.43 -8.08
C LEU A 479 2.16 -19.15 -7.96
N GLU A 480 1.45 -19.98 -7.22
CA GLU A 480 0.07 -19.72 -6.83
C GLU A 480 -0.01 -19.45 -5.34
N ILE A 481 -0.81 -18.45 -4.97
CA ILE A 481 -1.14 -18.10 -3.59
C ILE A 481 -2.65 -17.85 -3.50
N ALA A 482 -3.29 -18.51 -2.54
CA ALA A 482 -4.67 -18.30 -2.13
C ALA A 482 -4.84 -18.65 -0.64
N HIS A 483 -6.02 -18.42 -0.07
CA HIS A 483 -6.31 -18.80 1.32
C HIS A 483 -5.93 -20.26 1.60
N LYS A 484 -5.01 -20.47 2.55
CA LYS A 484 -4.46 -21.77 2.96
C LYS A 484 -3.89 -22.58 1.79
N HIS A 485 -3.36 -21.91 0.79
CA HIS A 485 -2.85 -22.55 -0.43
C HIS A 485 -1.64 -21.80 -0.99
N ALA A 486 -0.54 -22.54 -1.18
CA ALA A 486 0.53 -22.10 -2.04
C ALA A 486 1.12 -23.28 -2.82
N ASP A 487 1.47 -23.06 -4.08
CA ASP A 487 2.11 -24.06 -4.94
C ASP A 487 3.15 -23.40 -5.85
N ILE A 488 4.27 -24.11 -6.07
CA ILE A 488 5.28 -23.72 -7.05
C ILE A 488 5.30 -24.78 -8.13
N ARG A 489 5.10 -24.38 -9.38
CA ARG A 489 5.09 -25.27 -10.54
C ARG A 489 6.13 -24.84 -11.56
N ILE A 490 6.78 -25.81 -12.20
CA ILE A 490 7.71 -25.60 -13.32
C ILE A 490 7.20 -26.46 -14.47
N ASN A 491 6.86 -25.85 -15.60
CA ASN A 491 6.26 -26.51 -16.75
C ASN A 491 5.04 -27.38 -16.37
N GLY A 492 4.23 -26.89 -15.42
CA GLY A 492 3.05 -27.58 -14.89
C GLY A 492 3.32 -28.58 -13.75
N GLU A 493 4.57 -28.93 -13.44
CA GLU A 493 4.91 -29.89 -12.39
C GLU A 493 5.12 -29.23 -11.02
N SER A 494 4.33 -29.62 -10.02
CA SER A 494 4.46 -29.12 -8.63
C SER A 494 5.79 -29.51 -7.99
N GLN A 495 6.38 -28.54 -7.28
CA GLN A 495 7.65 -28.65 -6.61
C GLN A 495 7.45 -28.62 -5.09
N ASN A 496 8.36 -29.28 -4.37
CA ASN A 496 8.42 -29.12 -2.91
C ASN A 496 9.02 -27.74 -2.58
N ILE A 497 8.18 -26.82 -2.09
CA ILE A 497 8.53 -25.40 -1.89
C ILE A 497 9.81 -25.21 -1.04
N PRO A 498 9.96 -25.82 0.16
CA PRO A 498 11.16 -25.62 0.98
C PRO A 498 12.44 -26.11 0.31
N LYS A 499 12.36 -27.28 -0.35
CA LYS A 499 13.49 -27.86 -1.10
C LYS A 499 13.87 -27.03 -2.31
N TYR A 500 12.89 -26.52 -3.06
CA TYR A 500 13.11 -25.71 -4.26
C TYR A 500 13.73 -24.36 -3.93
N LEU A 501 13.22 -23.67 -2.90
CA LEU A 501 13.72 -22.37 -2.46
C LEU A 501 14.97 -22.46 -1.57
N LYS A 502 15.36 -23.68 -1.17
CA LYS A 502 16.48 -23.97 -0.25
C LYS A 502 16.36 -23.18 1.05
N SER A 503 15.16 -23.17 1.64
CA SER A 503 14.87 -22.43 2.87
C SER A 503 13.87 -23.20 3.72
N THR A 504 14.14 -23.28 5.03
CA THR A 504 13.28 -23.91 6.03
C THR A 504 12.23 -22.95 6.60
N GLN A 505 12.17 -21.71 6.11
CA GLN A 505 11.19 -20.71 6.55
C GLN A 505 9.82 -20.88 5.89
N TYR A 506 9.76 -21.61 4.76
CA TYR A 506 8.55 -21.84 4.00
C TYR A 506 8.00 -23.23 4.29
N PHE A 507 6.72 -23.42 3.98
CA PHE A 507 5.97 -24.65 4.22
C PHE A 507 5.72 -25.40 2.91
N THR A 508 5.44 -26.70 2.99
CA THR A 508 4.94 -27.44 1.84
C THR A 508 3.51 -27.05 1.50
N LYS A 509 3.07 -27.42 0.29
CA LYS A 509 1.68 -27.24 -0.15
C LYS A 509 0.68 -27.86 0.83
N GLU A 510 0.99 -29.05 1.36
CA GLU A 510 0.15 -29.77 2.32
C GLU A 510 0.14 -29.11 3.70
N GLU A 511 1.27 -28.54 4.13
CA GLU A 511 1.36 -27.81 5.40
C GLU A 511 0.56 -26.50 5.34
N TYR A 512 0.64 -25.74 4.24
CA TYR A 512 -0.18 -24.54 4.05
C TYR A 512 -1.68 -24.84 4.09
N ALA A 513 -2.11 -26.00 3.57
CA ALA A 513 -3.50 -26.44 3.62
C ALA A 513 -4.00 -26.83 5.03
N GLN A 514 -3.09 -27.03 5.98
CA GLN A 514 -3.39 -27.41 7.38
C GLN A 514 -3.34 -26.24 8.36
N MET A 515 -2.74 -25.12 7.98
CA MET A 515 -2.87 -23.84 8.71
C MET A 515 -4.32 -23.39 8.67
#